data_AF-A0A2V9UDH2-F1
#
_entry.id   AF-A0A2V9UDH2-F1
#
_cell.length_a   1.000
_cell.length_b   1.000
_cell.length_c   1.000
_cell.angle_alpha   90.00
_cell.angle_beta   90.00
_cell.angle_gamma   90.00
#
_symmetry.space_group_name_H-M   'P 1'
#
loop_
_entity.id
_entity.type
_entity.pdbx_description
1 polymer ?
#
loop_
_entity_poly.entity_id
_entity_poly.type
_entity_poly.pdbx_seq_one_letter_code
_entity_poly.pdbx_strand_id
1 'polypeptide(L)' 'MTPEDERQILRLFEDGDRALIAADLAELSRIFADDYIQYDESGKPVTMQDLINNLKTGVIR' A
#
# COMPACT_ATOMS: atom_id res chain seq x y z
N MET A 1 -19.25 1.65 -12.33
CA MET A 1 -17.88 2.14 -12.48
C MET A 1 -17.86 3.06 -13.69
N THR A 2 -17.48 4.31 -13.47
CA THR A 2 -17.39 5.35 -14.49
C THR A 2 -15.95 5.44 -15.03
N PRO A 3 -15.73 6.06 -16.20
CA PRO A 3 -14.38 6.34 -16.67
C PRO A 3 -13.55 7.24 -15.73
N GLU A 4 -14.21 8.02 -14.85
CA GLU A 4 -13.49 8.79 -13.83
C GLU A 4 -13.04 7.89 -12.67
N ASP A 5 -13.88 6.95 -12.25
CA ASP A 5 -13.52 5.96 -11.23
C ASP A 5 -12.28 5.17 -11.68
N GLU A 6 -12.23 4.73 -12.94
CA GLU A 6 -11.09 4.02 -13.52
C GLU A 6 -9.81 4.88 -13.48
N ARG A 7 -9.89 6.16 -13.88
CA ARG A 7 -8.75 7.08 -13.81
C ARG A 7 -8.29 7.34 -12.38
N GLN A 8 -9.21 7.36 -11.42
CA GLN A 8 -8.87 7.53 -10.01
C GLN A 8 -8.17 6.29 -9.47
N ILE A 9 -8.65 5.10 -9.83
CA ILE A 9 -8.00 3.83 -9.46
C ILE A 9 -6.57 3.79 -10.00
N LEU A 10 -6.36 4.10 -11.29
CA LEU A 10 -5.02 4.12 -11.89
C LEU A 10 -4.07 5.10 -11.18
N ARG A 11 -4.55 6.30 -10.84
CA ARG A 11 -3.77 7.28 -10.06
C ARG A 11 -3.39 6.73 -8.68
N LEU A 12 -4.32 6.09 -7.98
CA LEU A 12 -4.02 5.48 -6.67
C LEU A 12 -2.95 4.37 -6.78
N PHE A 13 -2.96 3.59 -7.86
CA PHE A 13 -1.91 2.60 -8.12
C PHE A 13 -0.54 3.25 -8.34
N GLU A 14 -0.46 4.24 -9.23
CA GLU A 14 0.79 4.97 -9.52
C GLU A 14 1.34 5.72 -8.30
N ASP A 15 0.47 6.35 -7.52
CA ASP A 15 0.83 7.04 -6.27
C ASP A 15 1.32 6.03 -5.22
N GLY A 16 0.65 4.88 -5.11
CA GLY A 16 1.03 3.79 -4.21
C GLY A 16 2.42 3.23 -4.51
N ASP A 17 2.71 2.94 -5.78
CA ASP A 17 4.03 2.45 -6.19
C ASP A 17 5.15 3.45 -5.88
N ARG A 18 4.91 4.74 -6.15
CA ARG A 18 5.87 5.80 -5.84
C ARG A 18 6.10 5.93 -4.33
N ALA A 19 5.03 5.88 -3.54
CA ALA A 19 5.11 5.98 -2.09
C ALA A 19 5.83 4.77 -1.48
N LEU A 20 5.63 3.56 -2.01
CA LEU A 20 6.36 2.35 -1.61
C LEU A 20 7.86 2.50 -1.88
N ILE A 21 8.26 2.92 -3.08
CA ILE A 21 9.68 3.11 -3.46
C ILE A 21 10.35 4.16 -2.57
N ALA A 22 9.64 5.25 -2.26
CA ALA A 22 10.15 6.34 -1.43
C ALA A 22 10.07 6.06 0.09
N ALA A 23 9.43 4.96 0.50
CA ALA A 23 9.01 4.71 1.88
C ALA A 23 8.22 5.90 2.49
N ASP A 24 7.37 6.55 1.69
CA ASP A 24 6.52 7.68 2.13
C ASP A 24 5.31 7.15 2.91
N LEU A 25 5.48 7.03 4.22
CA LEU A 25 4.46 6.49 5.10
C LEU A 25 3.19 7.36 5.16
N ALA A 26 3.31 8.67 4.98
CA ALA A 26 2.16 9.57 5.05
C ALA A 26 1.26 9.36 3.84
N GLU A 27 1.84 9.24 2.65
CA GLU A 27 1.08 8.99 1.43
C GLU A 27 0.49 7.59 1.40
N LEU A 28 1.24 6.57 1.86
CA LEU A 28 0.70 5.23 2.00
C LEU A 28 -0.51 5.20 2.96
N SER A 29 -0.44 5.87 4.12
CA SER A 29 -1.58 5.97 5.04
C SER A 29 -2.79 6.73 4.48
N ARG A 30 -2.61 7.58 3.47
CA ARG A 30 -3.71 8.26 2.77
C ARG A 30 -4.39 7.36 1.74
N ILE A 31 -3.63 6.47 1.11
CA ILE A 31 -4.08 5.61 0.01
C ILE A 31 -4.74 4.32 0.52
N PHE A 32 -4.12 3.68 1.51
CA PHE A 32 -4.61 2.41 2.05
C PHE A 32 -5.75 2.64 3.05
N ALA A 33 -6.77 1.78 2.98
CA ALA A 33 -7.85 1.78 3.96
C ALA A 33 -7.35 1.31 5.34
N ASP A 34 -7.99 1.78 6.41
CA ASP A 34 -7.64 1.43 7.78
C ASP A 34 -7.72 -0.08 8.06
N ASP A 35 -8.59 -0.79 7.36
CA ASP A 35 -8.81 -2.24 7.45
C ASP A 35 -8.05 -3.04 6.38
N TYR A 36 -7.05 -2.43 5.74
CA TYR A 36 -6.23 -3.10 4.74
C TYR A 36 -5.56 -4.36 5.28
N ILE A 37 -5.75 -5.46 4.55
CA ILE A 37 -5.09 -6.75 4.76
C ILE A 37 -4.63 -7.27 3.40
N GLN A 38 -3.35 -7.64 3.32
CA GLN A 38 -2.80 -8.46 2.25
C GLN A 38 -2.49 -9.85 2.77
N TYR A 39 -2.63 -10.87 1.94
CA TYR A 39 -2.13 -12.20 2.26
C TYR A 39 -0.81 -12.42 1.53
N ASP A 40 0.22 -12.84 2.27
CA ASP A 40 1.50 -13.23 1.66
C ASP A 40 1.39 -14.57 0.93
N GLU A 41 2.48 -15.02 0.31
CA GLU A 41 2.53 -16.27 -0.46
C GLU A 41 2.19 -17.52 0.37
N SER A 42 2.33 -17.44 1.70
CA SER A 42 1.97 -18.52 2.64
C SER A 42 0.52 -18.43 3.11
N GLY A 43 -0.23 -17.41 2.68
CA GLY A 43 -1.58 -17.13 3.14
C GLY A 43 -1.63 -16.46 4.51
N LYS A 44 -0.52 -15.89 4.99
CA LYS A 44 -0.51 -15.15 6.26
C LYS A 44 -1.00 -13.72 6.02
N PRO A 45 -1.90 -13.19 6.87
CA PRO A 45 -2.32 -11.80 6.78
C PRO A 45 -1.18 -10.86 7.17
N VAL A 46 -1.05 -9.78 6.41
CA VAL A 46 -0.12 -8.66 6.57
C VAL A 46 -0.97 -7.39 6.60
N THR A 47 -0.86 -6.64 7.69
CA THR A 47 -1.59 -5.38 7.87
C THR A 47 -0.79 -4.20 7.33
N MET A 48 -1.44 -3.04 7.21
CA MET A 48 -0.74 -1.78 6.91
C MET A 48 0.34 -1.45 7.94
N GLN A 49 0.11 -1.75 9.22
CA GLN A 49 1.09 -1.53 10.27
C GLN A 49 2.31 -2.45 10.11
N ASP A 50 2.11 -3.69 9.69
CA ASP A 50 3.21 -4.62 9.38
C ASP A 50 4.06 -4.11 8.20
N LEU A 51 3.41 -3.63 7.14
CA LEU A 51 4.08 -3.03 5.98
C LEU A 51 4.95 -1.83 6.38
N ILE A 52 4.39 -0.90 7.17
CA ILE A 52 5.11 0.27 7.69
C ILE A 52 6.33 -0.16 8.52
N ASN A 53 6.17 -1.17 9.38
CA ASN A 53 7.27 -1.67 10.21
C ASN A 53 8.39 -2.30 9.36
N ASN A 54 8.03 -3.05 8.31
CA ASN A 54 9.01 -3.63 7.38
C ASN A 54 9.76 -2.54 6.60
N LEU A 55 9.06 -1.51 6.11
CA LEU A 55 9.67 -0.36 5.43
C LEU A 55 10.65 0.40 6.34
N LYS A 56 10.28 0.65 7.60
CA LYS A 56 11.15 1.32 8.59
C LYS A 56 12.41 0.52 8.91
N THR A 57 12.32 -0.81 8.90
CA THR A 57 13.42 -1.70 9.28
C THR A 57 14.29 -2.10 8.09
N GLY A 58 13.90 -1.74 6.86
CA GLY A 58 14.59 -2.15 5.63
C GLY A 58 14.52 -3.66 5.37
N VAL A 59 13.65 -4.38 6.10
CA VAL A 59 13.44 -5.81 5.92
C VAL A 59 12.46 -5.99 4.75
N ILE A 60 13.02 -6.06 3.55
CA ILE A 60 12.30 -6.57 2.37
C ILE A 60 12.47 -8.10 2.43
N ARG A 61 11.38 -8.82 2.72
CA ARG A 61 11.35 -10.29 2.71
C ARG A 61 11.02 -10.80 1.31
#